data_AF-A0A7S1YVF7-F1
#
_entry.id   AF-A0A7S1YVF7-F1
#
_cell.length_a   1.000
_cell.length_b   1.000
_cell.length_c   1.000
_cell.angle_alpha   90.00
_cell.angle_beta   90.00
_cell.angle_gamma   90.00
#
_symmetry.space_group_name_H-M   'P 1'
#
loop_
_entity.id
_entity.type
_entity.pdbx_description
1 polymer ?
#
loop_
_entity_poly.entity_id
_entity_poly.type
_entity_poly.pdbx_seq_one_letter_code
_entity_poly.pdbx_strand_id
1 'polypeptide(L)'
;APGYPPEALAVLKSKKGGKFIVLEADNDFNPGLLEYREVYGMTFSQKRNDIVITKDHVKEVVTSDKAALTEDAQRDMIVASICVKYTQSNSVGFAKDGMMVGVGAGQQSRVDCVKLAGRKVKTWYLRQHPKVLGLKFAKGVKRQDRVNARVRYIEGDFTKEERVRWEAMFEEVPEDLTEAEKDEFMAGASGVAVSS
;
A
#
# COMPACT_ATOMS: atom_id res chain seq x y z
N ALA A 1 -0.38 3.83 -19.65
CA ALA A 1 0.59 4.94 -19.51
C ALA A 1 0.38 5.88 -20.70
N PRO A 2 0.87 7.13 -20.71
CA PRO A 2 0.71 8.01 -21.87
C PRO A 2 1.52 7.62 -23.10
N GLY A 3 2.48 6.70 -22.94
CA GLY A 3 3.31 6.17 -24.01
C GLY A 3 4.35 5.22 -23.43
N TYR A 4 5.07 4.52 -24.31
CA TYR A 4 6.08 3.54 -23.92
C TYR A 4 7.33 3.66 -24.80
N PRO A 5 8.53 3.80 -24.21
CA PRO A 5 9.77 3.62 -24.94
C PRO A 5 9.83 2.23 -25.61
N PRO A 6 10.41 2.08 -26.81
CA PRO A 6 10.45 0.81 -27.53
C PRO A 6 11.01 -0.35 -26.72
N GLU A 7 12.08 -0.11 -25.96
CA GLU A 7 12.74 -1.08 -25.09
C GLU A 7 11.86 -1.52 -23.93
N ALA A 8 11.12 -0.58 -23.32
CA ALA A 8 10.18 -0.90 -22.25
C ALA A 8 8.99 -1.71 -22.78
N LEU A 9 8.46 -1.33 -23.95
CA LEU A 9 7.35 -2.03 -24.59
C LEU A 9 7.72 -3.47 -24.94
N ALA A 10 8.94 -3.72 -25.45
CA ALA A 10 9.43 -5.05 -25.76
C ALA A 10 9.44 -5.96 -24.51
N VAL A 11 9.95 -5.45 -23.39
CA VAL A 11 9.94 -6.16 -22.11
C VAL A 11 8.51 -6.46 -21.66
N LEU A 12 7.60 -5.49 -21.70
CA LEU A 12 6.20 -5.67 -21.30
C LEU A 12 5.48 -6.71 -22.17
N LYS A 13 5.66 -6.68 -23.49
CA LYS A 13 5.05 -7.64 -24.43
C LYS A 13 5.48 -9.08 -24.15
N SER A 14 6.71 -9.31 -23.70
CA SER A 14 7.18 -10.67 -23.37
C SER A 14 6.49 -11.30 -22.14
N LYS A 15 5.87 -10.48 -21.26
CA LYS A 15 5.27 -10.97 -20.01
C LYS A 15 4.05 -11.85 -20.30
N LYS A 16 3.78 -12.80 -19.40
CA LYS A 16 2.68 -13.76 -19.51
C LYS A 16 2.63 -14.48 -20.87
N GLY A 17 3.80 -14.79 -21.44
CA GLY A 17 3.90 -15.49 -22.73
C GLY A 17 3.24 -14.71 -23.88
N GLY A 18 3.43 -13.39 -23.93
CA GLY A 18 2.83 -12.54 -24.98
C GLY A 18 1.46 -11.97 -24.64
N LYS A 19 0.81 -12.42 -23.57
CA LYS A 19 -0.59 -12.09 -23.24
C LYS A 19 -0.75 -10.96 -22.22
N PHE A 20 0.32 -10.24 -21.92
CA PHE A 20 0.24 -9.10 -21.00
C PHE A 20 -0.48 -7.93 -21.68
N ILE A 21 -1.55 -7.44 -21.06
CA ILE A 21 -2.34 -6.32 -21.57
C ILE A 21 -1.52 -5.04 -21.40
N VAL A 22 -1.26 -4.33 -22.50
CA VAL A 22 -0.60 -3.02 -22.51
C VAL A 22 -1.59 -2.01 -23.07
N LEU A 23 -1.92 -0.99 -22.26
CA LEU A 23 -2.86 0.07 -22.61
C LEU A 23 -2.13 1.42 -22.63
N GLU A 24 -2.27 2.13 -23.73
CA GLU A 24 -1.88 3.54 -23.84
C GLU A 24 -3.10 4.41 -23.52
N ALA A 25 -2.90 5.45 -22.72
CA ALA A 25 -3.95 6.37 -22.31
C ALA A 25 -3.69 7.76 -22.91
N ASP A 26 -4.73 8.36 -23.50
CA ASP A 26 -4.68 9.74 -23.94
C ASP A 26 -4.74 10.68 -22.72
N ASN A 27 -3.74 11.55 -22.56
CA ASN A 27 -3.66 12.51 -21.45
C ASN A 27 -4.69 13.64 -21.59
N ASP A 28 -5.15 13.91 -22.81
CA ASP A 28 -6.09 14.99 -23.10
C ASP A 28 -7.55 14.51 -23.10
N PHE A 29 -7.78 13.24 -22.77
CA PHE A 29 -9.12 12.67 -22.65
C PHE A 29 -9.93 13.37 -21.57
N ASN A 30 -11.13 13.85 -21.95
CA ASN A 30 -12.10 14.44 -21.04
C ASN A 30 -13.26 13.46 -20.77
N PRO A 31 -13.44 12.97 -19.53
CA PRO A 31 -14.53 12.05 -19.18
C PRO A 31 -15.92 12.69 -19.13
N GLY A 32 -16.04 14.01 -19.30
CA GLY A 32 -17.28 14.75 -19.06
C GLY A 32 -17.59 14.89 -17.57
N LEU A 33 -18.70 15.57 -17.25
CA LEU A 33 -19.09 15.85 -15.86
C LEU A 33 -20.02 14.79 -15.26
N LEU A 34 -20.84 14.13 -16.08
CA LEU A 34 -21.80 13.15 -15.61
C LEU A 34 -21.27 11.73 -15.79
N GLU A 35 -21.48 10.90 -14.78
CA GLU A 35 -21.25 9.46 -14.84
C GLU A 35 -22.53 8.71 -14.52
N TYR A 36 -22.67 7.52 -15.13
CA TYR A 36 -23.83 6.68 -15.03
C TYR A 36 -23.47 5.30 -14.50
N ARG A 37 -24.32 4.71 -13.68
CA ARG A 37 -24.21 3.33 -13.22
C ARG A 37 -25.58 2.68 -13.25
N GLU A 38 -25.68 1.48 -13.82
CA GLU A 38 -26.88 0.67 -13.71
C GLU A 38 -26.84 -0.18 -12.44
N VAL A 39 -27.93 -0.17 -11.68
CA VAL A 39 -28.16 -1.08 -10.55
C VAL A 39 -29.59 -1.59 -10.65
N TYR A 40 -29.75 -2.92 -10.76
CA TYR A 40 -31.05 -3.59 -10.80
C TYR A 40 -32.00 -3.03 -11.89
N GLY A 41 -31.48 -2.79 -13.09
CA GLY A 41 -32.24 -2.25 -14.23
C GLY A 41 -32.55 -0.75 -14.14
N MET A 42 -32.12 -0.05 -13.08
CA MET A 42 -32.26 1.40 -12.94
C MET A 42 -30.94 2.11 -13.19
N THR A 43 -30.98 3.25 -13.87
CA THR A 43 -29.80 4.10 -14.11
C THR A 43 -29.68 5.17 -13.03
N PHE A 44 -28.55 5.19 -12.34
CA PHE A 44 -28.12 6.27 -11.46
C PHE A 44 -27.21 7.20 -12.25
N SER A 45 -27.42 8.51 -12.11
CA SER A 45 -26.61 9.56 -12.72
C SER A 45 -26.12 10.52 -11.65
N GLN A 46 -24.85 10.91 -11.70
CA GLN A 46 -24.30 11.90 -10.79
C GLN A 46 -23.20 12.74 -11.46
N LYS A 47 -22.88 13.90 -10.88
CA LYS A 47 -21.63 14.59 -11.19
C LYS A 47 -20.47 13.72 -10.69
N ARG A 48 -19.50 13.43 -11.54
CA ARG A 48 -18.27 12.71 -11.15
C ARG A 48 -17.49 13.49 -10.10
N ASN A 49 -16.70 12.78 -9.29
CA ASN A 49 -15.78 13.43 -8.35
C ASN A 49 -14.55 14.00 -9.10
N ASP A 50 -14.64 15.28 -9.47
CA ASP A 50 -13.63 16.05 -10.20
C ASP A 50 -12.65 16.83 -9.29
N ILE A 51 -12.72 16.66 -7.98
CA ILE A 51 -11.88 17.40 -7.02
C ILE A 51 -10.39 17.10 -7.25
N VAL A 52 -9.59 18.14 -7.46
CA VAL A 52 -8.13 18.03 -7.55
C VAL A 52 -7.55 18.34 -6.17
N ILE A 53 -6.93 17.35 -5.54
CA ILE A 53 -6.34 17.49 -4.21
C ILE A 53 -4.99 18.20 -4.34
N THR A 54 -4.85 19.31 -3.63
CA THR A 54 -3.67 20.20 -3.66
C THR A 54 -3.25 20.58 -2.24
N LYS A 55 -2.14 21.33 -2.10
CA LYS A 55 -1.69 21.87 -0.80
C LYS A 55 -2.76 22.72 -0.10
N ASP A 56 -3.64 23.36 -0.85
CA ASP A 56 -4.74 24.15 -0.27
C ASP A 56 -5.71 23.31 0.56
N HIS A 57 -5.80 22.00 0.30
CA HIS A 57 -6.68 21.10 1.03
C HIS A 57 -6.11 20.65 2.38
N VAL A 58 -4.83 20.93 2.66
CA VAL A 58 -4.14 20.49 3.88
C VAL A 58 -3.53 21.66 4.68
N LYS A 59 -3.80 22.91 4.28
CA LYS A 59 -3.24 24.11 4.94
C LYS A 59 -3.96 24.51 6.23
N GLU A 60 -5.20 24.09 6.40
CA GLU A 60 -5.98 24.42 7.59
C GLU A 60 -5.60 23.47 8.73
N VAL A 61 -4.91 24.01 9.74
CA VAL A 61 -4.44 23.27 10.91
C VAL A 61 -5.23 23.69 12.14
N VAL A 62 -5.98 22.74 12.69
CA VAL A 62 -6.82 22.93 13.89
C VAL A 62 -6.11 22.55 15.20
N THR A 63 -4.92 21.94 15.12
CA THR A 63 -4.08 21.62 16.28
C THR A 63 -3.26 22.83 16.73
N SER A 64 -2.84 22.82 18.00
CA SER A 64 -2.01 23.89 18.58
C SER A 64 -0.62 23.97 17.95
N ASP A 65 0.00 22.82 17.66
CA ASP A 65 1.28 22.76 16.97
C ASP A 65 1.08 22.77 15.45
N LYS A 66 1.37 23.94 14.86
CA LYS A 66 1.33 24.13 13.41
C LYS A 66 2.66 23.80 12.73
N ALA A 67 3.76 23.76 13.49
CA ALA A 67 5.10 23.47 12.95
C ALA A 67 5.23 22.00 12.51
N ALA A 68 4.38 21.12 13.03
CA ALA A 68 4.26 19.72 12.62
C ALA A 68 3.87 19.54 11.14
N LEU A 69 3.26 20.55 10.49
CA LEU A 69 2.90 20.48 9.07
C LEU A 69 4.10 20.86 8.18
N THR A 70 5.07 19.96 8.09
CA THR A 70 6.21 20.10 7.17
C THR A 70 5.79 19.88 5.71
N GLU A 71 6.62 20.33 4.77
CA GLU A 71 6.42 20.07 3.32
C GLU A 71 6.33 18.57 3.01
N ASP A 72 7.12 17.74 3.70
CA ASP A 72 7.08 16.29 3.58
C ASP A 72 5.75 15.72 4.09
N ALA A 73 5.26 16.20 5.22
CA ALA A 73 3.96 15.80 5.76
C ALA A 73 2.82 16.20 4.82
N GLN A 74 2.86 17.41 4.25
CA GLN A 74 1.88 17.86 3.25
C GLN A 74 1.89 16.97 1.99
N ARG A 75 3.08 16.64 1.46
CA ARG A 75 3.22 15.72 0.33
C ARG A 75 2.54 14.39 0.65
N ASP A 76 2.84 13.82 1.81
CA ASP A 76 2.34 12.51 2.19
C ASP A 76 0.82 12.53 2.45
N MET A 77 0.28 13.60 3.04
CA MET A 77 -1.17 13.82 3.16
C MET A 77 -1.87 13.90 1.81
N ILE A 78 -1.27 14.60 0.83
CA ILE A 78 -1.82 14.70 -0.53
C ILE A 78 -1.81 13.32 -1.20
N VAL A 79 -0.70 12.58 -1.12
CA VAL A 79 -0.60 11.20 -1.66
C VAL A 79 -1.66 10.29 -1.04
N ALA A 80 -1.78 10.29 0.30
CA ALA A 80 -2.79 9.51 1.01
C ALA A 80 -4.21 9.88 0.58
N SER A 81 -4.51 11.17 0.46
CA SER A 81 -5.85 11.66 0.09
C SER A 81 -6.21 11.33 -1.35
N ILE A 82 -5.28 11.46 -2.29
CA ILE A 82 -5.47 11.02 -3.68
C ILE A 82 -5.73 9.50 -3.73
N CYS A 83 -4.99 8.71 -2.96
CA CYS A 83 -5.21 7.28 -2.90
C CYS A 83 -6.61 6.94 -2.36
N VAL A 84 -7.01 7.56 -1.24
CA VAL A 84 -8.32 7.34 -0.60
C VAL A 84 -9.47 7.75 -1.52
N LYS A 85 -9.33 8.85 -2.28
CA LYS A 85 -10.32 9.30 -3.29
C LYS A 85 -10.68 8.20 -4.30
N TYR A 86 -9.72 7.36 -4.68
CA TYR A 86 -9.92 6.27 -5.67
C TYR A 86 -10.00 4.89 -5.02
N THR A 87 -10.11 4.81 -3.69
CA THR A 87 -10.25 3.55 -2.95
C THR A 87 -11.71 3.34 -2.58
N GLN A 88 -12.23 2.11 -2.74
CA GLN A 88 -13.61 1.76 -2.35
C GLN A 88 -13.88 2.12 -0.88
N SER A 89 -14.94 2.87 -0.63
CA SER A 89 -15.32 3.35 0.70
C SER A 89 -15.88 2.24 1.60
N ASN A 90 -15.76 2.35 2.93
CA ASN A 90 -14.94 3.36 3.62
C ASN A 90 -13.46 2.99 3.57
N SER A 91 -12.61 4.01 3.42
CA SER A 91 -11.17 3.84 3.19
C SER A 91 -10.32 4.76 4.07
N VAL A 92 -9.16 4.27 4.49
CA VAL A 92 -8.14 5.00 5.26
C VAL A 92 -6.80 4.72 4.64
N GLY A 93 -6.03 5.75 4.35
CA GLY A 93 -4.72 5.67 3.73
C GLY A 93 -3.63 6.22 4.65
N PHE A 94 -2.53 5.50 4.77
CA PHE A 94 -1.30 5.93 5.40
C PHE A 94 -0.22 6.08 4.35
N ALA A 95 0.48 7.20 4.37
CA ALA A 95 1.57 7.51 3.46
C ALA A 95 2.82 7.95 4.22
N LYS A 96 3.98 7.67 3.63
CA LYS A 96 5.28 8.09 4.14
C LYS A 96 6.25 8.19 2.96
N ASP A 97 7.08 9.22 2.95
CA ASP A 97 8.16 9.43 1.97
C ASP A 97 7.65 9.38 0.52
N GLY A 98 6.46 9.94 0.28
CA GLY A 98 5.83 10.04 -1.05
C GLY A 98 5.16 8.76 -1.54
N MET A 99 4.99 7.73 -0.70
CA MET A 99 4.34 6.48 -1.07
C MET A 99 3.31 6.00 -0.06
N MET A 100 2.38 5.17 -0.52
CA MET A 100 1.44 4.48 0.37
C MET A 100 2.13 3.36 1.14
N VAL A 101 1.95 3.35 2.46
CA VAL A 101 2.48 2.31 3.36
C VAL A 101 1.39 1.46 4.00
N GLY A 102 0.13 1.92 3.99
CA GLY A 102 -1.03 1.14 4.41
C GLY A 102 -2.32 1.69 3.85
N VAL A 103 -3.22 0.82 3.39
CA VAL A 103 -4.54 1.21 2.87
C VAL A 103 -5.61 0.23 3.34
N GLY A 104 -6.65 0.75 3.98
CA GLY A 104 -7.91 0.06 4.25
C GLY A 104 -8.95 0.44 3.20
N ALA A 105 -9.71 -0.55 2.73
CA ALA A 105 -10.68 -0.39 1.66
C ALA A 105 -11.93 -1.22 1.95
N GLY A 106 -13.11 -0.70 1.57
CA GLY A 106 -14.38 -1.42 1.63
C GLY A 106 -14.85 -1.78 3.04
N GLN A 107 -14.33 -1.12 4.08
CA GLN A 107 -14.70 -1.43 5.46
C GLN A 107 -15.99 -0.70 5.86
N GLN A 108 -16.78 -1.31 6.73
CA GLN A 108 -18.04 -0.73 7.23
C GLN A 108 -17.81 0.17 8.45
N SER A 109 -16.87 -0.23 9.32
CA SER A 109 -16.49 0.49 10.53
C SER A 109 -15.22 1.32 10.29
N ARG A 110 -15.26 2.61 10.67
CA ARG A 110 -14.11 3.51 10.54
C ARG A 110 -12.92 3.02 11.38
N VAL A 111 -13.19 2.59 12.61
CA VAL A 111 -12.17 2.08 13.53
C VAL A 111 -11.50 0.84 12.95
N ASP A 112 -12.28 -0.08 12.38
CA ASP A 112 -11.73 -1.29 11.79
C ASP A 112 -10.95 -1.00 10.51
N CYS A 113 -11.36 0.00 9.74
CA CYS A 113 -10.59 0.50 8.60
C CYS A 113 -9.22 1.03 9.02
N VAL A 114 -9.16 1.86 10.07
CA VAL A 114 -7.90 2.37 10.64
C VAL A 114 -7.03 1.21 11.14
N LYS A 115 -7.59 0.26 11.90
CA LYS A 115 -6.84 -0.91 12.41
C LYS A 115 -6.30 -1.77 11.27
N LEU A 116 -7.08 -2.02 10.23
CA LEU A 116 -6.66 -2.80 9.07
C LEU A 116 -5.52 -2.10 8.31
N ALA A 117 -5.69 -0.82 8.01
CA ALA A 117 -4.67 -0.02 7.35
C ALA A 117 -3.40 0.07 8.20
N GLY A 118 -3.52 0.28 9.51
CA GLY A 118 -2.42 0.32 10.48
C GLY A 118 -1.65 -1.00 10.59
N ARG A 119 -2.34 -2.16 10.52
CA ARG A 119 -1.66 -3.47 10.43
C ARG A 119 -0.75 -3.56 9.20
N LYS A 120 -1.19 -3.03 8.05
CA LYS A 120 -0.34 -2.96 6.84
C LYS A 120 0.86 -2.04 7.04
N VAL A 121 0.71 -0.93 7.75
CA VAL A 121 1.84 -0.06 8.14
C VAL A 121 2.82 -0.82 9.03
N LYS A 122 2.34 -1.53 10.07
CA LYS A 122 3.19 -2.36 10.95
C LYS A 122 3.98 -3.38 10.13
N THR A 123 3.32 -4.14 9.26
CA THR A 123 4.01 -5.09 8.38
C THR A 123 4.99 -4.41 7.42
N TRP A 124 4.61 -3.27 6.82
CA TRP A 124 5.50 -2.52 5.94
C TRP A 124 6.77 -2.08 6.66
N TYR A 125 6.64 -1.55 7.88
CA TYR A 125 7.76 -1.06 8.70
C TYR A 125 8.65 -2.20 9.22
N LEU A 126 8.05 -3.29 9.70
CA LEU A 126 8.80 -4.45 10.18
C LEU A 126 9.56 -5.16 9.05
N ARG A 127 9.22 -4.96 7.78
CA ARG A 127 10.02 -5.49 6.66
C ARG A 127 11.43 -4.91 6.59
N GLN A 128 11.69 -3.76 7.22
CA GLN A 128 13.03 -3.19 7.34
C GLN A 128 13.77 -3.64 8.60
N HIS A 129 13.16 -4.45 9.47
CA HIS A 129 13.80 -4.96 10.67
C HIS A 129 15.06 -5.80 10.30
N PRO A 130 16.20 -5.65 11.03
CA PRO A 130 17.44 -6.37 10.73
C PRO A 130 17.27 -7.89 10.60
N LYS A 131 16.55 -8.54 11.53
CA LYS A 131 16.23 -9.98 11.44
C LYS A 131 15.45 -10.36 10.16
N VAL A 132 14.57 -9.48 9.66
CA VAL A 132 13.77 -9.74 8.45
C VAL A 132 14.60 -9.56 7.18
N LEU A 133 15.45 -8.53 7.15
CA LEU A 133 16.37 -8.29 6.04
C LEU A 133 17.47 -9.36 5.96
N GLY A 134 17.94 -9.81 7.13
CA GLY A 134 19.01 -10.80 7.30
C GLY A 134 18.63 -12.26 7.09
N LEU A 135 17.35 -12.56 6.77
CA LEU A 135 16.90 -13.93 6.49
C LEU A 135 17.72 -14.60 5.37
N LYS A 136 18.33 -15.74 5.68
CA LYS A 136 19.18 -16.53 4.77
C LYS A 136 18.38 -17.64 4.09
N PHE A 137 17.92 -17.35 2.88
CA PHE A 137 17.13 -18.30 2.08
C PHE A 137 18.01 -19.33 1.37
N ALA A 138 17.56 -20.59 1.36
CA ALA A 138 18.19 -21.66 0.62
C ALA A 138 18.31 -21.36 -0.88
N LYS A 139 19.29 -22.01 -1.53
CA LYS A 139 19.49 -21.89 -2.98
C LYS A 139 18.25 -22.36 -3.74
N GLY A 140 17.82 -21.56 -4.72
CA GLY A 140 16.68 -21.88 -5.58
C GLY A 140 15.33 -21.33 -5.13
N VAL A 141 15.20 -20.80 -3.91
CA VAL A 141 13.96 -20.14 -3.46
C VAL A 141 13.70 -18.88 -4.30
N LYS A 142 12.55 -18.81 -4.96
CA LYS A 142 12.21 -17.75 -5.91
C LYS A 142 11.97 -16.43 -5.18
N ARG A 143 12.17 -15.31 -5.88
CA ARG A 143 11.97 -13.96 -5.32
C ARG A 143 10.61 -13.77 -4.66
N GLN A 144 9.53 -14.27 -5.27
CA GLN A 144 8.18 -14.13 -4.71
C GLN A 144 8.03 -14.91 -3.39
N ASP A 145 8.57 -16.12 -3.33
CA ASP A 145 8.51 -16.97 -2.14
C ASP A 145 9.30 -16.33 -0.99
N ARG A 146 10.45 -15.72 -1.27
CA ARG A 146 11.21 -14.94 -0.26
C ARG A 146 10.42 -13.76 0.29
N VAL A 147 9.68 -13.06 -0.56
CA VAL A 147 8.82 -11.94 -0.13
C VAL A 147 7.70 -12.43 0.77
N ASN A 148 7.00 -13.51 0.37
CA ASN A 148 5.94 -14.10 1.17
C ASN A 148 6.46 -14.63 2.51
N ALA A 149 7.62 -15.31 2.49
CA ALA A 149 8.26 -15.84 3.69
C ALA A 149 8.60 -14.74 4.70
N ARG A 150 9.11 -13.58 4.25
CA ARG A 150 9.37 -12.41 5.09
C ARG A 150 8.10 -11.86 5.73
N VAL A 151 6.99 -11.82 4.99
CA VAL A 151 5.70 -11.36 5.53
C VAL A 151 5.21 -12.34 6.60
N ARG A 152 5.21 -13.65 6.31
CA ARG A 152 4.82 -14.69 7.28
C ARG A 152 5.66 -14.66 8.55
N TYR A 153 6.97 -14.41 8.42
CA TYR A 153 7.88 -14.25 9.55
C TYR A 153 7.48 -13.09 10.48
N ILE A 154 7.01 -11.98 9.91
CA ILE A 154 6.52 -10.82 10.67
C ILE A 154 5.18 -11.14 11.35
N GLU A 155 4.28 -11.80 10.63
CA GLU A 155 2.93 -12.13 11.13
C GLU A 155 3.00 -13.17 12.27
N GLY A 156 3.85 -14.19 12.13
CA GLY A 156 4.10 -15.19 13.17
C GLY A 156 2.94 -16.17 13.44
N ASP A 157 1.81 -16.03 12.74
CA ASP A 157 0.60 -16.84 12.90
C ASP A 157 0.63 -18.12 12.06
N PHE A 158 1.66 -18.94 12.29
CA PHE A 158 1.84 -20.23 11.60
C PHE A 158 0.95 -21.33 12.18
N THR A 159 0.31 -22.10 11.30
CA THR A 159 -0.08 -23.48 11.64
C THR A 159 1.17 -24.39 11.70
N LYS A 160 1.05 -25.56 12.32
CA LYS A 160 2.18 -26.51 12.44
C LYS A 160 2.73 -26.92 11.07
N GLU A 161 1.84 -27.19 10.12
CA GLU A 161 2.19 -27.62 8.78
C GLU A 161 2.81 -26.49 7.95
N GLU A 162 2.33 -25.26 8.12
CA GLU A 162 2.92 -24.09 7.48
C GLU A 162 4.31 -23.80 8.00
N ARG A 163 4.54 -23.97 9.31
CA ARG A 163 5.87 -23.76 9.92
C ARG A 163 6.91 -24.66 9.29
N VAL A 164 6.63 -25.96 9.15
CA VAL A 164 7.56 -26.92 8.53
C VAL A 164 7.92 -26.52 7.09
N ARG A 165 6.91 -26.12 6.30
CA ARG A 165 7.13 -25.66 4.91
C ARG A 165 7.92 -24.36 4.85
N TRP A 166 7.69 -23.48 5.82
CA TRP A 166 8.37 -22.20 5.90
C TRP A 166 9.84 -22.37 6.28
N GLU A 167 10.13 -23.18 7.30
CA GLU A 167 11.50 -23.48 7.74
C GLU A 167 12.35 -24.13 6.64
N ALA A 168 11.74 -24.99 5.81
CA ALA A 168 12.42 -25.63 4.67
C ALA A 168 12.91 -24.63 3.59
N MET A 169 12.53 -23.34 3.65
CA MET A 169 13.01 -22.31 2.72
C MET A 169 14.36 -21.70 3.13
N PHE A 170 14.91 -22.03 4.29
CA PHE A 170 16.10 -21.37 4.83
C PHE A 170 17.30 -22.32 4.89
N GLU A 171 18.51 -21.74 4.80
CA GLU A 171 19.76 -22.49 5.02
C GLU A 171 19.93 -22.83 6.51
N GLU A 172 19.49 -21.92 7.37
CA GLU A 172 19.49 -21.99 8.82
C GLU A 172 18.14 -21.44 9.28
N VAL A 173 17.42 -22.20 10.10
CA VAL A 173 16.11 -21.76 10.62
C VAL A 173 16.33 -20.51 11.47
N PRO A 174 15.77 -19.36 11.08
CA PRO A 174 15.96 -18.13 11.84
C PRO A 174 15.20 -18.20 13.17
N GLU A 175 15.73 -17.52 14.19
CA GLU A 175 14.99 -17.26 15.42
C GLU A 175 13.71 -16.49 15.13
N ASP A 176 12.67 -16.72 15.94
CA ASP A 176 11.42 -15.96 15.81
C ASP A 176 11.65 -14.47 16.09
N LEU A 177 10.88 -13.64 15.39
CA LEU A 177 10.79 -12.22 15.69
C LEU A 177 9.78 -12.04 16.82
N THR A 178 10.27 -11.79 18.04
CA THR A 178 9.43 -11.69 19.24
C THR A 178 8.59 -10.41 19.23
N GLU A 179 7.46 -10.39 19.95
CA GLU A 179 6.66 -9.16 20.05
C GLU A 179 7.43 -8.00 20.70
N ALA A 180 8.32 -8.29 21.66
CA ALA A 180 9.17 -7.27 22.27
C ALA A 180 10.11 -6.60 21.24
N GLU A 181 10.76 -7.38 20.38
CA GLU A 181 11.60 -6.85 19.29
C GLU A 181 10.77 -6.06 18.27
N LYS A 182 9.55 -6.54 17.94
CA LYS A 182 8.65 -5.80 17.06
C LYS A 182 8.28 -4.46 17.65
N ASP A 183 7.91 -4.42 18.93
CA ASP A 183 7.48 -3.20 19.61
C ASP A 183 8.64 -2.22 19.79
N GLU A 184 9.84 -2.70 20.13
CA GLU A 184 11.06 -1.89 20.20
C GLU A 184 11.37 -1.25 18.83
N PHE A 185 11.34 -2.02 17.75
CA PHE A 185 11.60 -1.48 16.42
C PHE A 185 10.51 -0.50 16.00
N MET A 186 9.23 -0.81 16.26
CA MET A 186 8.10 0.05 15.96
C MET A 186 8.12 1.37 16.75
N ALA A 187 8.78 1.45 17.90
CA ALA A 187 8.97 2.71 18.63
C ALA A 187 9.74 3.77 17.82
N GLY A 188 10.55 3.34 16.83
CA GLY A 188 11.21 4.24 15.89
C GLY A 188 10.34 4.71 14.72
N ALA A 189 9.13 4.14 14.54
CA ALA A 189 8.25 4.48 13.43
C ALA A 189 7.71 5.90 13.58
N SER A 190 8.07 6.79 12.66
CA SER A 190 7.70 8.21 12.71
C SER A 190 7.50 8.80 11.32
N GLY A 191 6.90 9.99 11.26
CA GLY A 191 6.68 10.72 10.00
C GLY A 191 5.76 9.96 9.04
N VAL A 192 4.63 9.45 9.56
CA VAL A 192 3.58 8.82 8.76
C VAL A 192 2.38 9.75 8.73
N ALA A 193 1.92 10.12 7.53
CA ALA A 193 0.69 10.86 7.32
C ALA A 193 -0.51 9.92 7.18
N VAL A 194 -1.69 10.37 7.59
CA VAL A 194 -2.94 9.63 7.44
C VAL A 194 -4.00 10.50 6.75
N SER A 195 -4.82 9.88 5.90
CA SER A 195 -6.02 10.46 5.29
C SER A 195 -7.19 9.47 5.41
N SER A 196 -8.40 9.98 5.61
CA SER A 196 -9.58 9.20 5.99
C SER A 196 -10.85 9.72 5.33
#